data_AF-G1UXU3-F1
#
_entry.id   AF-G1UXU3-F1
#
_cell.length_a   1.000
_cell.length_b   1.000
_cell.length_c   1.000
_cell.angle_alpha   90.00
_cell.angle_beta   90.00
_cell.angle_gamma   90.00
#
_symmetry.space_group_name_H-M   'P 1'
#
loop_
_entity.id
_entity.type
_entity.pdbx_description
1 polymer ?
#
loop_
_entity_poly.entity_id
_entity_poly.type
_entity_poly.pdbx_seq_one_letter_code
_entity_poly.pdbx_strand_id
1 'polypeptide(L)'
;MPSLFTPSSSSLQHFLQTLGRLEEAFLLSPLSGLEQEGAVRRMRFAVDAGLKAMKDHLAASGHLPDTPTPPAVLAAAWRRRIIFDGHIWMDMLARRSQLARDDSPETLQTAVKELESRFLPELARLRDWLVQHPCSGERKQ
;
A
#
# COMPACT_ATOMS: atom_id res chain seq x y z
N MET A 1 0.53 5.14 30.51
CA MET A 1 0.95 3.87 29.90
C MET A 1 1.31 4.14 28.45
N PRO A 2 2.56 3.99 28.01
CA PRO A 2 2.87 4.09 26.59
C PRO A 2 2.49 2.76 25.92
N SER A 3 1.63 2.83 24.92
CA SER A 3 1.23 1.70 24.10
C SER A 3 2.46 1.03 23.48
N LEU A 4 2.62 -0.26 23.76
CA LEU A 4 3.65 -1.13 23.16
C LEU A 4 3.32 -1.36 21.67
N PHE A 5 3.56 -0.35 20.85
CA PHE A 5 3.71 -0.54 19.41
C PHE A 5 5.08 -1.18 19.22
N THR A 6 5.12 -2.49 18.98
CA THR A 6 6.30 -3.15 18.42
C THR A 6 6.19 -3.04 16.90
N PRO A 7 6.89 -2.09 16.23
CA PRO A 7 6.91 -2.07 14.78
C PRO A 7 7.78 -3.25 14.35
N SER A 8 7.14 -4.36 14.00
CA SER A 8 7.80 -5.61 13.65
C SER A 8 7.44 -6.01 12.23
N SER A 9 8.28 -6.85 11.64
CA SER A 9 8.26 -7.43 10.30
C SER A 9 6.90 -7.96 9.81
N SER A 10 5.91 -8.10 10.71
CA SER A 10 4.53 -8.52 10.43
C SER A 10 3.78 -7.62 9.44
N SER A 11 3.85 -6.28 9.54
CA SER A 11 3.14 -5.41 8.59
C SER A 11 3.76 -5.39 7.21
N LEU A 12 5.10 -5.43 7.12
CA LEU A 12 5.81 -5.65 5.87
C LEU A 12 5.41 -6.99 5.27
N GLN A 13 5.49 -8.09 6.03
CA GLN A 13 5.11 -9.42 5.54
C GLN A 13 3.65 -9.47 5.04
N HIS A 14 2.72 -8.83 5.77
CA HIS A 14 1.32 -8.74 5.35
C HIS A 14 1.16 -7.94 4.05
N PHE A 15 1.92 -6.85 3.89
CA PHE A 15 1.95 -6.08 2.64
C PHE A 15 2.49 -6.91 1.48
N LEU A 16 3.63 -7.61 1.67
CA LEU A 16 4.21 -8.50 0.65
C LEU A 16 3.22 -9.58 0.22
N GLN A 17 2.56 -10.24 1.18
CA GLN A 17 1.59 -11.28 0.89
C GLN A 17 0.37 -10.74 0.14
N THR A 18 -0.15 -9.58 0.56
CA THR A 18 -1.35 -8.98 -0.05
C THR A 18 -1.05 -8.47 -1.47
N LEU A 19 0.12 -7.86 -1.67
CA LEU A 19 0.58 -7.41 -2.98
C LEU A 19 0.84 -8.59 -3.91
N GLY A 20 1.50 -9.67 -3.43
CA GLY A 20 1.72 -10.85 -4.27
C GLY A 20 0.42 -11.46 -4.79
N ARG A 21 -0.62 -11.54 -3.96
CA ARG A 21 -1.97 -11.99 -4.39
C ARG A 21 -2.64 -11.06 -5.40
N LEU A 22 -2.30 -9.77 -5.38
CA LEU A 22 -2.78 -8.81 -6.36
C LEU A 22 -2.04 -8.97 -7.69
N GLU A 23 -0.72 -9.12 -7.65
CA GLU A 23 0.11 -9.37 -8.83
C GLU A 23 -0.28 -10.68 -9.52
N GLU A 24 -0.54 -11.75 -8.76
CA GLU A 24 -1.05 -13.04 -9.27
C GLU A 24 -2.34 -12.88 -10.07
N ALA A 25 -3.24 -11.98 -9.65
CA ALA A 25 -4.49 -11.75 -10.37
C ALA A 25 -4.21 -11.24 -11.80
N PHE A 26 -3.22 -10.36 -11.97
CA PHE A 26 -2.86 -9.80 -13.28
C PHE A 26 -2.06 -10.73 -14.19
N LEU A 27 -1.68 -11.92 -13.72
CA LEU A 27 -1.10 -12.96 -14.58
C LEU A 27 -2.14 -13.62 -15.49
N LEU A 28 -3.44 -13.51 -15.16
CA LEU A 28 -4.55 -14.19 -15.84
C LEU A 28 -5.21 -13.33 -16.95
N SER A 29 -4.57 -12.26 -17.40
CA SER A 29 -5.17 -11.30 -18.34
C SER A 29 -5.57 -11.95 -19.70
N PRO A 30 -6.78 -11.65 -20.23
CA PRO A 30 -7.75 -10.68 -19.74
C PRO A 30 -8.63 -11.20 -18.58
N LEU A 31 -8.89 -10.35 -17.58
CA LEU A 31 -9.76 -10.65 -16.44
C LEU A 31 -11.24 -10.61 -16.83
N SER A 32 -12.00 -11.62 -16.41
CA SER A 32 -13.48 -11.59 -16.41
C SER A 32 -14.01 -10.52 -15.45
N GLY A 33 -15.31 -10.18 -15.55
CA GLY A 33 -15.93 -9.17 -14.67
C GLY A 33 -15.77 -9.48 -13.18
N LEU A 34 -15.97 -10.74 -12.78
CA LEU A 34 -15.77 -11.18 -11.39
C LEU A 34 -14.30 -11.13 -10.96
N GLU A 35 -13.37 -11.43 -11.86
CA GLU A 35 -11.94 -11.33 -11.57
C GLU A 35 -11.49 -9.86 -11.46
N GLN A 36 -12.07 -8.96 -12.24
CA GLN A 36 -11.87 -7.51 -12.12
C GLN A 36 -12.34 -6.99 -10.76
N GLU A 37 -13.55 -7.37 -10.32
CA GLU A 37 -14.04 -7.07 -8.97
C GLU A 37 -13.09 -7.58 -7.88
N GLY A 38 -12.64 -8.82 -8.03
CA GLY A 38 -11.69 -9.46 -7.13
C GLY A 38 -10.33 -8.75 -7.09
N ALA A 39 -9.82 -8.30 -8.24
CA ALA A 39 -8.57 -7.55 -8.36
C ALA A 39 -8.69 -6.16 -7.71
N VAL A 40 -9.77 -5.44 -7.96
CA VAL A 40 -10.04 -4.12 -7.35
C VAL A 40 -10.17 -4.25 -5.83
N ARG A 41 -10.84 -5.29 -5.33
CA ARG A 41 -10.92 -5.55 -3.88
C ARG A 41 -9.55 -5.85 -3.28
N ARG A 42 -8.73 -6.67 -3.93
CA ARG A 42 -7.35 -6.95 -3.52
C ARG A 42 -6.48 -5.69 -3.53
N MET A 43 -6.64 -4.81 -4.51
CA MET A 43 -5.95 -3.54 -4.56
C MET A 43 -6.23 -2.69 -3.32
N ARG A 44 -7.49 -2.58 -2.87
CA ARG A 44 -7.79 -1.83 -1.64
C ARG A 44 -7.06 -2.37 -0.42
N PHE A 45 -6.99 -3.70 -0.29
CA PHE A 45 -6.23 -4.34 0.78
C PHE A 45 -4.73 -4.10 0.65
N ALA A 46 -4.17 -4.12 -0.56
CA ALA A 46 -2.75 -3.85 -0.80
C ALA A 46 -2.40 -2.40 -0.44
N VAL A 47 -3.25 -1.42 -0.78
CA VAL A 47 -3.07 -0.01 -0.41
C VAL A 47 -3.09 0.16 1.11
N ASP A 48 -4.04 -0.47 1.81
CA ASP A 48 -4.12 -0.42 3.27
C ASP A 48 -2.92 -1.06 3.96
N ALA A 49 -2.49 -2.22 3.46
CA ALA A 49 -1.32 -2.90 3.98
C ALA A 49 -0.04 -2.08 3.72
N GLY A 50 0.09 -1.45 2.55
CA GLY A 50 1.21 -0.55 2.21
C GLY A 50 1.27 0.68 3.12
N LEU A 51 0.13 1.32 3.38
CA LEU A 51 0.04 2.43 4.34
C LEU A 51 0.43 2.01 5.75
N LYS A 52 -0.02 0.83 6.20
CA LYS A 52 0.35 0.28 7.51
C LYS A 52 1.86 0.00 7.58
N ALA A 53 2.44 -0.61 6.55
CA ALA A 53 3.87 -0.89 6.48
C ALA A 53 4.70 0.40 6.48
N MET A 54 4.32 1.42 5.70
CA MET A 54 4.96 2.74 5.73
C MET A 54 4.88 3.39 7.11
N LYS A 55 3.69 3.37 7.72
CA LYS A 55 3.47 3.92 9.06
C LYS A 55 4.37 3.24 10.09
N ASP A 56 4.43 1.91 10.09
CA ASP A 56 5.24 1.16 11.04
C ASP A 56 6.74 1.38 10.80
N HIS A 57 7.19 1.47 9.54
CA HIS A 57 8.57 1.81 9.20
C HIS A 57 8.94 3.23 9.67
N LEU A 58 8.05 4.21 9.48
CA LEU A 58 8.24 5.57 9.99
C LEU A 58 8.28 5.59 11.52
N ALA A 59 7.45 4.80 12.20
CA ALA A 59 7.48 4.65 13.65
C ALA A 59 8.80 4.04 14.14
N ALA A 60 9.24 2.95 13.52
CA ALA A 60 10.50 2.28 13.86
C ALA A 60 11.73 3.16 13.65
N SER A 61 11.71 4.02 12.61
CA SER A 61 12.81 4.93 12.33
C SER A 61 12.76 6.23 13.15
N GLY A 62 11.72 6.46 13.96
CA GLY A 62 11.56 7.68 14.77
C GLY A 62 11.05 8.90 13.99
N HIS A 63 10.36 8.67 12.87
CA HIS A 63 9.89 9.71 11.96
C HIS A 63 8.37 9.69 11.72
N LEU A 64 7.64 8.99 12.59
CA LEU A 64 6.19 9.02 12.56
C LEU A 64 5.69 10.42 12.97
N PRO A 65 4.79 11.04 12.21
CA PRO A 65 4.18 12.31 12.61
C PRO A 65 3.31 12.14 13.87
N ASP A 66 3.24 13.18 14.69
CA ASP A 66 2.49 13.19 15.96
C ASP A 66 1.02 12.75 15.78
N THR A 67 0.40 13.16 14.67
CA THR A 67 -0.94 12.72 14.26
C THR A 67 -0.84 11.90 12.95
N PRO A 68 -0.73 10.56 13.03
CA PRO A 68 -0.45 9.71 11.87
C PRO A 68 -1.71 9.38 11.06
N THR A 69 -2.32 10.40 10.44
CA THR A 69 -3.36 10.22 9.42
C THR A 69 -2.76 9.67 8.12
N PRO A 70 -3.53 9.00 7.25
CA PRO A 70 -3.00 8.48 5.99
C PRO A 70 -2.29 9.54 5.12
N PRO A 71 -2.84 10.75 4.91
CA PRO A 71 -2.12 11.80 4.19
C PRO A 71 -0.84 12.26 4.89
N ALA A 72 -0.83 12.32 6.24
CA ALA A 72 0.36 12.71 6.99
C ALA A 72 1.47 11.65 6.89
N VAL A 73 1.11 10.36 6.92
CA VAL A 73 2.02 9.24 6.71
C VAL A 73 2.61 9.29 5.30
N LEU A 74 1.78 9.51 4.26
CA LEU A 74 2.26 9.67 2.89
C LEU A 74 3.19 10.86 2.73
N ALA A 75 2.85 12.01 3.32
CA ALA A 75 3.70 13.19 3.28
C ALA A 75 5.06 12.95 3.96
N ALA A 76 5.08 12.24 5.09
CA ALA A 76 6.31 11.84 5.76
C ALA A 76 7.13 10.85 4.91
N ALA A 77 6.47 9.84 4.33
CA ALA A 77 7.10 8.86 3.44
C ALA A 77 7.71 9.52 2.20
N TRP A 78 7.01 10.49 1.61
CA TRP A 78 7.48 11.27 0.46
C TRP A 78 8.73 12.09 0.78
N ARG A 79 8.70 12.87 1.87
CA ARG A 79 9.87 13.67 2.33
C ARG A 79 11.10 12.81 2.57
N ARG A 80 10.90 11.54 2.91
CA ARG A 80 11.95 10.55 3.19
C ARG A 80 12.31 9.67 2.01
N ARG A 81 11.72 9.93 0.83
CA ARG A 81 11.93 9.15 -0.40
C ARG A 81 11.64 7.65 -0.23
N ILE A 82 10.69 7.31 0.65
CA ILE A 82 10.15 5.94 0.80
C ILE A 82 9.26 5.60 -0.38
N ILE A 83 8.47 6.57 -0.83
CA ILE A 83 7.61 6.48 -2.02
C ILE A 83 8.12 7.43 -3.10
N PHE A 84 7.85 7.10 -4.36
CA PHE A 84 8.35 7.84 -5.52
C PHE A 84 7.34 8.84 -6.11
N ASP A 85 6.04 8.57 -5.98
CA ASP A 85 5.03 9.55 -6.37
C ASP A 85 3.92 9.66 -5.32
N GLY A 86 3.99 10.72 -4.50
CA GLY A 86 2.98 11.01 -3.50
C GLY A 86 1.59 11.26 -4.09
N HIS A 87 1.47 11.77 -5.32
CA HIS A 87 0.17 12.02 -5.96
C HIS A 87 -0.51 10.71 -6.33
N ILE A 88 0.23 9.73 -6.87
CA ILE A 88 -0.33 8.41 -7.18
C ILE A 88 -0.84 7.73 -5.89
N TRP A 89 -0.12 7.88 -4.77
CA TRP A 89 -0.60 7.38 -3.48
C TRP A 89 -1.85 8.08 -2.95
N MET A 90 -1.95 9.41 -3.15
CA MET A 90 -3.17 10.16 -2.83
C MET A 90 -4.35 9.72 -3.71
N ASP A 91 -4.12 9.47 -5.00
CA ASP A 91 -5.13 8.94 -5.92
C ASP A 91 -5.58 7.53 -5.49
N MET A 92 -4.66 6.66 -5.08
CA MET A 92 -5.01 5.34 -4.51
C MET A 92 -5.90 5.45 -3.27
N LEU A 93 -5.60 6.40 -2.37
CA LEU A 93 -6.43 6.67 -1.18
C LEU A 93 -7.84 7.15 -1.56
N ALA A 94 -7.93 8.06 -2.53
CA ALA A 94 -9.20 8.57 -3.03
C ALA A 94 -10.01 7.45 -3.69
N ARG A 95 -9.38 6.66 -4.57
CA ARG A 95 -10.00 5.52 -5.25
C ARG A 95 -10.50 4.46 -4.28
N ARG A 96 -9.68 4.08 -3.29
CA ARG A 96 -10.09 3.17 -2.21
C ARG A 96 -11.35 3.68 -1.49
N SER A 97 -11.38 4.98 -1.18
CA SER A 97 -12.52 5.59 -0.48
C SER A 97 -13.77 5.65 -1.34
N GLN A 98 -13.63 5.88 -2.64
CA GLN A 98 -14.74 5.83 -3.59
C GLN A 98 -15.30 4.40 -3.71
N LEU A 99 -14.43 3.40 -3.88
CA LEU A 99 -14.80 1.99 -4.02
C LEU A 99 -15.45 1.37 -2.77
N ALA A 100 -15.34 2.03 -1.62
CA ALA A 100 -16.05 1.64 -0.41
C ALA A 100 -17.53 2.09 -0.43
N ARG A 101 -17.87 3.04 -1.30
CA ARG A 101 -19.23 3.62 -1.44
C ARG A 101 -19.89 3.27 -2.77
N ASP A 102 -19.11 2.98 -3.81
CA ASP A 102 -19.56 2.75 -5.17
C ASP A 102 -18.74 1.63 -5.82
N ASP A 103 -19.39 0.51 -6.10
CA ASP A 103 -18.86 -0.66 -6.80
C ASP A 103 -19.57 -0.90 -8.14
N SER A 104 -20.10 0.15 -8.76
CA SER A 104 -20.66 0.08 -10.11
C SER A 104 -19.65 -0.44 -11.14
N PRO A 105 -20.11 -1.14 -12.20
CA PRO A 105 -19.24 -1.66 -13.25
C PRO A 105 -18.31 -0.61 -13.87
N GLU A 106 -18.78 0.63 -14.02
CA GLU A 106 -18.02 1.76 -14.57
C GLU A 106 -16.87 2.17 -13.64
N THR A 107 -17.15 2.24 -12.33
CA THR A 107 -16.14 2.56 -11.31
C THR A 107 -15.11 1.44 -11.19
N LEU A 108 -15.54 0.18 -11.26
CA LEU A 108 -14.64 -0.98 -11.26
C LEU A 108 -13.73 -1.00 -12.49
N GLN A 109 -14.27 -0.83 -13.70
CA GLN A 109 -13.47 -0.79 -14.92
C GLN A 109 -12.43 0.34 -14.91
N THR A 110 -12.82 1.52 -14.40
CA THR A 110 -11.89 2.64 -14.23
C THR A 110 -10.79 2.29 -13.23
N ALA A 111 -11.15 1.69 -12.09
CA ALA A 111 -10.19 1.27 -11.08
C ALA A 111 -9.20 0.22 -11.59
N VAL A 112 -9.64 -0.75 -12.40
CA VAL A 112 -8.75 -1.75 -13.01
C VAL A 112 -7.72 -1.09 -13.92
N LYS A 113 -8.15 -0.17 -14.78
CA LYS A 113 -7.23 0.55 -15.70
C LYS A 113 -6.18 1.37 -14.94
N GLU A 114 -6.60 2.10 -13.91
CA GLU A 114 -5.67 2.86 -13.05
C GLU A 114 -4.73 1.94 -12.29
N LEU A 115 -5.25 0.80 -11.84
CA LEU A 115 -4.49 -0.20 -11.11
C LEU A 115 -3.36 -0.78 -11.96
N GLU A 116 -3.65 -1.24 -13.17
CA GLU A 116 -2.64 -1.79 -14.09
C GLU A 116 -1.61 -0.74 -14.51
N SER A 117 -2.07 0.47 -14.85
CA SER A 117 -1.21 1.49 -15.46
C SER A 117 -0.38 2.29 -14.45
N ARG A 118 -0.88 2.51 -13.23
CA ARG A 118 -0.33 3.51 -12.28
C ARG A 118 -0.14 2.96 -10.87
N PHE A 119 -1.12 2.25 -10.32
CA PHE A 119 -1.07 1.87 -8.89
C PHE A 119 -0.17 0.66 -8.62
N LEU A 120 -0.26 -0.38 -9.44
CA LEU A 120 0.53 -1.60 -9.26
C LEU A 120 2.05 -1.32 -9.32
N PRO A 121 2.56 -0.52 -10.27
CA PRO A 121 3.98 -0.14 -10.29
C PRO A 121 4.43 0.62 -9.03
N GLU A 122 3.60 1.52 -8.49
CA GLU A 122 3.94 2.26 -7.27
C GLU A 122 3.89 1.38 -6.01
N LEU A 123 2.96 0.43 -5.92
CA LEU A 123 2.94 -0.57 -4.85
C LEU A 123 4.18 -1.47 -4.91
N ALA A 124 4.59 -1.90 -6.11
CA ALA A 124 5.82 -2.67 -6.30
C ALA A 124 7.07 -1.87 -5.90
N ARG A 125 7.15 -0.58 -6.25
CA ARG A 125 8.24 0.30 -5.81
C ARG A 125 8.32 0.41 -4.29
N LEU A 126 7.19 0.56 -3.60
CA LEU A 126 7.16 0.58 -2.14
C LEU A 126 7.68 -0.75 -1.56
N ARG A 127 7.26 -1.89 -2.12
CA ARG A 127 7.79 -3.22 -1.72
C ARG A 127 9.30 -3.24 -1.82
N ASP A 128 9.82 -2.90 -2.99
CA ASP A 128 11.25 -3.03 -3.27
C ASP A 128 12.06 -2.10 -2.36
N TRP A 129 11.54 -0.89 -2.10
CA TRP A 129 12.15 0.05 -1.17
C TRP A 129 12.18 -0.50 0.27
N LEU A 130 11.05 -0.99 0.78
CA LEU A 130 10.94 -1.50 2.16
C LEU A 130 11.80 -2.75 2.38
N VAL A 131 11.93 -3.62 1.38
CA VAL A 131 12.79 -4.81 1.43
C VAL A 131 14.28 -4.43 1.46
N GLN A 132 14.67 -3.40 0.70
CA GLN A 132 16.06 -2.91 0.67
C GLN A 132 16.44 -2.11 1.94
N HIS A 133 15.46 -1.54 2.63
CA HIS A 133 15.66 -0.70 3.81
C HIS A 133 14.95 -1.28 5.04
N PRO A 134 15.37 -2.47 5.53
CA PRO A 134 14.83 -3.00 6.77
C PRO A 134 15.14 -2.02 7.91
N CYS A 135 14.13 -1.71 8.72
CA CYS A 135 14.34 -0.83 9.87
C CYS A 135 15.31 -1.50 10.85
N SER A 136 16.36 -0.80 11.27
CA SER A 136 17.45 -1.31 12.11
C SER A 136 17.00 -1.57 13.56
N GLY A 137 16.09 -2.51 13.77
CA GLY A 137 15.89 -3.22 15.04
C GLY A 137 16.61 -4.58 15.08
N GLU A 138 17.20 -5.00 13.95
CA GLU A 138 17.69 -6.37 13.76
C GLU A 138 19.10 -6.42 13.15
N ARG A 139 20.07 -5.70 13.73
CA ARG A 139 21.42 -6.30 13.78
C ARG A 139 21.46 -7.20 15.02
N LYS A 140 20.84 -8.38 14.91
CA LYS A 140 21.18 -9.48 15.82
C LYS A 140 22.67 -9.75 15.62
N GLN A 141 23.41 -9.58 16.71
CA GLN A 141 24.79 -10.00 16.87
C GLN A 141 24.91 -11.51 16.65
#